data_AF-A0A7C0V2R4-F1
#
_entry.id   AF-A0A7C0V2R4-F1
#
_cell.length_a   1.000
_cell.length_b   1.000
_cell.length_c   1.000
_cell.angle_alpha   90.00
_cell.angle_beta   90.00
_cell.angle_gamma   90.00
#
_symmetry.space_group_name_H-M   'P 1'
#
loop_
_entity.id
_entity.type
_entity.pdbx_description
1 polymer ?
#
loop_
_entity_poly.entity_id
_entity_poly.type
_entity_poly.pdbx_seq_one_letter_code
_entity_poly.pdbx_strand_id
1 'polypeptide(L)'
;MMSSAERAATLLTQLEPEDFRVLTAIELGMSSHRYVPVEEIERISGLNPRELEYRIRRLNNMELIYGRQQPYVGYILNYAGYDALALNALVKADILEALGKPLGVG
;
A
#
# COMPACT_ATOMS: atom_id res chain seq x y z
N MET A 1 -23.85 -4.57 -7.95
CA MET A 1 -22.56 -4.88 -7.30
C MET A 1 -21.47 -4.38 -8.22
N MET A 2 -20.58 -3.53 -7.74
CA MET A 2 -19.37 -3.15 -8.49
C MET A 2 -18.49 -4.40 -8.67
N SER A 3 -17.86 -4.54 -9.83
CA SER A 3 -16.93 -5.63 -10.10
C SER A 3 -15.66 -5.49 -9.25
N SER A 4 -14.96 -6.60 -9.02
CA SER A 4 -13.67 -6.58 -8.30
C SER A 4 -12.64 -5.67 -8.98
N ALA A 5 -12.66 -5.61 -10.32
CA ALA A 5 -11.79 -4.74 -11.10
C ALA A 5 -12.11 -3.25 -10.91
N GLU A 6 -13.39 -2.88 -10.82
CA GLU A 6 -13.81 -1.49 -10.58
C GLU A 6 -13.42 -1.01 -9.18
N ARG A 7 -13.50 -1.89 -8.17
CA ARG A 7 -12.99 -1.60 -6.82
C ARG A 7 -11.48 -1.39 -6.81
N ALA A 8 -10.72 -2.26 -7.49
CA ALA A 8 -9.27 -2.14 -7.59
C ALA A 8 -8.83 -0.84 -8.29
N ALA A 9 -9.49 -0.49 -9.41
CA ALA A 9 -9.25 0.75 -10.14
C ALA A 9 -9.54 1.99 -9.27
N THR A 10 -10.65 1.97 -8.52
CA THR A 10 -11.02 3.09 -7.63
C THR A 10 -10.02 3.24 -6.48
N LEU A 11 -9.57 2.13 -5.88
CA LEU A 11 -8.56 2.14 -4.80
C LEU A 11 -7.24 2.75 -5.27
N LEU A 12 -6.78 2.44 -6.48
CA LEU A 12 -5.56 3.03 -7.03
C LEU A 12 -5.62 4.56 -7.13
N THR A 13 -6.77 5.12 -7.53
CA THR A 13 -6.92 6.58 -7.60
C THR A 13 -6.89 7.27 -6.23
N GLN A 14 -7.04 6.52 -5.14
CA GLN A 14 -7.03 7.03 -3.77
C GLN A 14 -5.68 6.83 -3.07
N LEU A 15 -4.78 6.03 -3.64
CA LEU A 15 -3.46 5.76 -3.06
C LEU A 15 -2.45 6.81 -3.52
N GLU A 16 -1.71 7.34 -2.56
CA GLU A 16 -0.63 8.30 -2.79
C GLU A 16 0.74 7.60 -2.85
N PRO A 17 1.79 8.25 -3.38
CA PRO A 17 3.12 7.65 -3.47
C PRO A 17 3.65 7.09 -2.15
N GLU A 18 3.39 7.77 -1.03
CA GLU A 18 3.77 7.36 0.31
C GLU A 18 3.03 6.10 0.77
N ASP A 19 1.77 5.91 0.35
CA ASP A 19 1.02 4.67 0.62
C ASP A 19 1.71 3.48 -0.07
N PHE A 20 2.13 3.64 -1.33
CA PHE A 20 2.87 2.62 -2.07
C PHE A 20 4.25 2.35 -1.45
N ARG A 21 4.91 3.36 -0.87
CA ARG A 21 6.18 3.14 -0.13
C ARG A 21 5.96 2.26 1.09
N VAL A 22 4.88 2.45 1.84
CA VAL A 22 4.55 1.59 2.98
C VAL A 22 4.18 0.17 2.54
N LEU A 23 3.36 0.03 1.49
CA LEU A 23 3.02 -1.29 0.92
C LEU A 23 4.27 -2.05 0.47
N THR A 24 5.19 -1.38 -0.23
CA THR A 24 6.47 -1.96 -0.69
C THR A 24 7.36 -2.33 0.51
N ALA A 25 7.42 -1.49 1.53
CA ALA A 25 8.19 -1.77 2.74
C ALA A 25 7.70 -3.04 3.47
N ILE A 26 6.38 -3.22 3.54
CA ILE A 26 5.77 -4.44 4.09
C ILE A 26 6.11 -5.64 3.19
N GLU A 27 5.94 -5.55 1.87
CA GLU A 27 6.28 -6.62 0.93
C GLU A 27 7.73 -7.12 1.11
N LEU A 28 8.69 -6.18 1.13
CA LEU A 28 10.10 -6.50 1.30
C LEU A 28 10.39 -7.12 2.67
N GLY A 29 9.79 -6.56 3.74
CA GLY A 29 9.94 -7.07 5.10
C GLY A 29 9.36 -8.47 5.30
N MET A 30 8.34 -8.85 4.51
CA MET A 30 7.69 -10.16 4.58
C MET A 30 8.64 -11.31 4.19
N SER A 31 9.74 -11.03 3.49
CA SER A 31 10.80 -12.00 3.21
C SER A 31 11.45 -12.56 4.48
N SER A 32 11.46 -11.76 5.56
CA SER A 32 12.15 -12.06 6.82
C SER A 32 11.19 -12.19 8.00
N HIS A 33 9.99 -11.64 7.90
CA HIS A 33 9.01 -11.61 8.98
C HIS A 33 7.63 -12.05 8.48
N ARG A 34 6.96 -12.93 9.23
CA ARG A 34 5.56 -13.24 8.89
C ARG A 34 4.68 -12.01 8.98
N TYR A 35 4.83 -11.21 10.05
CA TYR A 35 4.21 -9.88 10.22
C TYR A 35 5.34 -8.90 10.39
N VAL A 36 5.46 -7.91 9.51
CA VAL A 36 6.58 -6.97 9.52
C VAL A 36 6.42 -5.99 10.69
N PRO A 37 7.38 -5.92 11.62
CA PRO A 37 7.34 -4.96 12.73
C PRO A 37 7.28 -3.52 12.23
N VAL A 38 6.61 -2.62 12.97
CA VAL A 38 6.47 -1.20 12.56
C VAL A 38 7.82 -0.53 12.38
N GLU A 39 8.79 -0.85 13.24
CA GLU A 39 10.14 -0.30 13.21
C GLU A 39 10.88 -0.71 11.93
N GLU A 40 10.61 -1.93 11.44
CA GLU A 40 11.18 -2.43 10.19
C GLU A 40 10.51 -1.77 8.97
N ILE A 41 9.19 -1.55 9.03
CA ILE A 41 8.47 -0.79 8.00
C ILE A 41 8.98 0.65 7.95
N GLU A 42 9.22 1.29 9.10
CA GLU A 42 9.82 2.63 9.19
C GLU A 42 11.20 2.66 8.51
N ARG A 43 12.06 1.71 8.87
CA ARG A 43 13.42 1.60 8.34
C ARG A 43 13.44 1.41 6.83
N ILE A 44 12.58 0.55 6.28
CA ILE A 44 12.55 0.25 4.84
C ILE A 44 11.86 1.40 4.06
N SER A 45 10.76 1.94 4.58
CA SER A 45 10.01 3.00 3.90
C SER A 45 10.75 4.34 3.93
N GLY A 46 11.55 4.60 4.97
CA GLY A 46 12.23 5.87 5.21
C GLY A 46 11.29 7.03 5.53
N LEU A 47 10.05 6.73 5.92
CA LEU A 47 9.08 7.74 6.36
C LEU A 47 9.30 8.06 7.84
N ASN A 48 8.97 9.30 8.23
CA ASN A 48 8.98 9.64 9.64
C ASN A 48 7.83 8.92 10.39
N PRO A 49 7.92 8.73 11.71
CA PRO A 49 6.93 7.96 12.48
C PRO A 49 5.48 8.45 12.34
N ARG A 50 5.26 9.77 12.29
CA ARG A 50 3.90 10.35 12.21
C ARG A 50 3.26 10.06 10.86
N GLU A 51 4.02 10.22 9.79
CA GLU A 51 3.57 9.91 8.45
C GLU A 51 3.32 8.41 8.32
N LEU A 52 4.24 7.58 8.80
CA LEU A 52 4.08 6.13 8.77
C LEU A 52 2.80 5.67 9.48
N GLU A 53 2.54 6.19 10.69
CA GLU A 53 1.34 5.85 11.46
C GLU A 53 0.06 6.25 10.71
N TYR A 54 0.04 7.45 10.11
CA TYR A 54 -1.07 7.91 9.27
C TYR A 54 -1.32 6.96 8.10
N ARG A 55 -0.27 6.58 7.38
CA ARG A 55 -0.33 5.70 6.21
C ARG A 55 -0.76 4.28 6.57
N ILE A 56 -0.20 3.71 7.64
CA ILE A 56 -0.62 2.39 8.15
C ILE A 56 -2.11 2.39 8.48
N ARG A 57 -2.59 3.40 9.21
CA ARG A 57 -4.02 3.49 9.56
C ARG A 57 -4.89 3.62 8.31
N ARG A 58 -4.49 4.46 7.35
CA ARG A 58 -5.19 4.64 6.07
C ARG A 58 -5.27 3.33 5.28
N LEU A 59 -4.14 2.65 5.08
CA LEU A 59 -4.05 1.37 4.37
C LEU A 59 -4.85 0.25 5.04
N ASN A 60 -4.87 0.23 6.38
CA ASN A 60 -5.68 -0.73 7.13
C ASN A 60 -7.19 -0.44 6.97
N ASN A 61 -7.59 0.84 6.96
CA ASN A 61 -8.98 1.23 6.70
C ASN A 61 -9.43 0.93 5.26
N MET A 62 -8.49 0.94 4.31
CA MET A 62 -8.73 0.53 2.92
C MET A 62 -8.67 -0.99 2.72
N GLU A 63 -8.48 -1.76 3.80
CA GLU A 63 -8.35 -3.22 3.77
C GLU A 63 -7.25 -3.70 2.79
N LEU A 64 -6.11 -3.02 2.76
CA LEU A 64 -4.95 -3.42 1.93
C LEU A 64 -3.87 -4.15 2.74
N ILE A 65 -3.88 -3.95 4.05
CA ILE A 65 -2.96 -4.59 5.00
C ILE A 65 -3.75 -5.20 6.14
N TYR A 66 -3.14 -6.17 6.81
CA TYR A 66 -3.68 -6.77 8.04
C TYR A 66 -2.66 -6.64 9.17
N GLY A 67 -3.12 -6.12 10.32
CA GLY A 67 -2.30 -5.93 11.50
C GLY A 67 -2.45 -7.05 12.54
N ARG A 68 -1.39 -7.29 13.30
CA ARG A 68 -1.40 -8.14 14.50
C ARG A 68 -0.71 -7.41 15.64
N GLN A 69 -1.23 -7.54 16.87
CA GLN A 69 -0.70 -6.85 18.05
C GLN A 69 0.15 -7.74 18.99
N GLN A 70 0.13 -9.06 18.80
CA GLN A 70 0.88 -10.01 19.62
C GLN A 70 1.72 -10.94 18.75
N PRO A 71 3.00 -11.20 19.10
CA PRO A 71 3.72 -10.71 20.28
C PRO A 71 4.21 -9.25 20.20
N TYR A 72 4.06 -8.62 19.03
CA TYR A 72 4.37 -7.20 18.77
C TYR A 72 3.39 -6.66 17.72
N VAL A 73 3.38 -5.34 17.52
CA VAL A 73 2.61 -4.69 16.45
C VAL A 73 3.34 -4.88 15.13
N GLY A 74 2.69 -5.55 14.18
CA GLY A 74 3.23 -5.74 12.84
C GLY A 74 2.14 -5.96 11.79
N TYR A 75 2.53 -5.81 10.52
CA TYR A 75 1.59 -5.79 9.39
C TYR A 75 2.01 -6.73 8.27
N ILE A 76 1.02 -7.20 7.51
CA ILE A 76 1.20 -7.98 6.28
C ILE A 76 0.36 -7.40 5.16
N LEU A 77 0.78 -7.65 3.92
CA LEU A 77 -0.08 -7.45 2.76
C LEU A 77 -1.16 -8.53 2.71
N ASN A 78 -2.35 -8.13 2.29
CA ASN A 78 -3.35 -9.07 1.81
C ASN A 78 -3.38 -9.08 0.27
N TYR A 79 -4.28 -9.87 -0.32
CA TYR A 79 -4.39 -9.97 -1.78
C TYR A 79 -4.65 -8.62 -2.46
N ALA A 80 -5.52 -7.77 -1.90
CA ALA A 80 -5.79 -6.45 -2.46
C ALA A 80 -4.58 -5.51 -2.38
N GLY A 81 -3.76 -5.62 -1.33
CA GLY A 81 -2.48 -4.91 -1.21
C GLY A 81 -1.48 -5.31 -2.30
N TYR A 82 -1.38 -6.62 -2.60
CA TYR A 82 -0.57 -7.11 -3.72
C TYR A 82 -1.10 -6.64 -5.07
N ASP A 83 -2.41 -6.70 -5.29
CA ASP A 83 -3.05 -6.21 -6.52
C ASP A 83 -2.77 -4.71 -6.75
N ALA A 84 -2.81 -3.91 -5.67
CA ALA A 84 -2.47 -2.49 -5.73
C ALA A 84 -1.00 -2.25 -6.14
N LEU A 85 -0.05 -3.02 -5.58
CA LEU A 85 1.37 -2.94 -5.97
C LEU A 85 1.57 -3.35 -7.44
N ALA A 86 0.95 -4.45 -7.87
CA ALA A 86 1.04 -4.95 -9.23
C ALA A 86 0.49 -3.93 -10.24
N LEU A 87 -0.68 -3.36 -9.97
CA LEU A 87 -1.30 -2.36 -10.84
C LEU A 87 -0.48 -1.06 -10.89
N ASN A 88 0.08 -0.62 -9.76
CA ASN A 88 1.01 0.52 -9.73
C ASN A 88 2.29 0.26 -10.55
N ALA A 89 2.83 -0.96 -10.52
CA ALA A 89 3.97 -1.34 -11.35
C ALA A 89 3.62 -1.29 -12.84
N LEU A 90 2.42 -1.76 -13.24
CA LEU A 90 1.93 -1.69 -14.62
C LEU A 90 1.69 -0.25 -15.08
N VAL A 91 1.16 0.63 -14.22
CA VAL A 91 1.01 2.06 -14.49
C VAL A 91 2.38 2.73 -14.68
N LYS A 92 3.35 2.45 -13.79
CA LYS A 92 4.71 3.00 -13.90
C LYS A 92 5.50 2.48 -15.10
N ALA A 93 5.14 1.31 -15.63
CA ALA A 93 5.74 0.74 -16.83
C ALA A 93 5.12 1.30 -18.13
N ASP A 94 4.21 2.29 -18.05
CA ASP A 94 3.42 2.82 -19.16
C ASP A 94 2.63 1.75 -19.94
N ILE A 95 2.39 0.59 -19.33
CA ILE A 95 1.59 -0.51 -19.91
C ILE A 95 0.09 -0.23 -19.75
N LEU A 96 -0.29 0.52 -18.70
CA LEU A 96 -1.66 0.98 -18.45
C LEU A 96 -1.74 2.50 -18.61
N GLU A 97 -2.10 2.99 -19.79
CA GLU A 97 -2.28 4.43 -20.09
C GLU A 97 -3.60 5.02 -19.52
N ALA A 98 -4.42 4.23 -18.83
CA ALA A 98 -5.85 4.52 -18.63
C ALA A 98 -6.34 4.54 -17.17
N LEU A 99 -5.47 4.85 -16.21
CA LEU A 99 -5.88 5.24 -14.85
C LEU A 99 -5.49 6.70 -14.56
N GLY A 100 -5.84 7.59 -15.49
CA GLY A 100 -5.90 9.04 -15.30
C GLY A 100 -4.60 9.74 -14.92
N LYS A 101 -4.07 10.56 -15.83
CA LYS A 101 -3.18 11.69 -15.46
C LYS A 101 -3.81 12.47 -14.28
N PRO A 102 -3.01 13.03 -13.35
CA PRO A 102 -3.52 14.08 -12.49
C PRO A 102 -3.92 15.23 -13.42
N LEU A 103 -5.23 15.43 -13.62
CA LEU A 103 -5.73 16.66 -14.21
C LEU A 103 -5.44 17.74 -13.18
N GLY A 104 -4.29 18.38 -13.34
CA GLY A 104 -4.00 19.65 -12.72
C GLY A 104 -5.15 20.60 -13.02
N VAL A 105 -5.62 21.26 -11.97
CA VAL A 105 -6.51 22.40 -12.05
C VAL A 105 -5.89 23.47 -12.96
N GLY A 106 -6.66 23.88 -13.98
CA GLY A 106 -6.40 24.96 -14.92
C GLY A 106 -7.69 25.31 -15.63
#